data_AF-A0A349N4R2-F1
#
_entry.id   AF-A0A349N4R2-F1
#
_cell.length_a   1.000
_cell.length_b   1.000
_cell.length_c   1.000
_cell.angle_alpha   90.00
_cell.angle_beta   90.00
_cell.angle_gamma   90.00
#
_symmetry.space_group_name_H-M   'P 1'
#
loop_
_entity.id
_entity.type
_entity.pdbx_description
1 polymer ?
#
loop_
_entity_poly.entity_id
_entity_poly.type
_entity_poly.pdbx_seq_one_letter_code
_entity_poly.pdbx_strand_id
1 'polypeptide(L)'
;QMLYDDPVVYDWQHIATKALVIGGEEDGLVDDFPALANNVANQLQNSAIILYPDVGHAPQIEIPDLFHKDLIRFLTSDPNEPASSWK
;
A
#
# COMPACT_ATOMS: atom_id res chain seq x y z
N GLN A 1 -26.45 -2.47 -16.94
CA GLN A 1 -25.78 -1.39 -16.19
C GLN A 1 -24.33 -1.82 -16.03
N MET A 2 -23.36 -1.06 -16.55
CA MET A 2 -21.93 -1.40 -16.36
C MET A 2 -21.54 -1.10 -14.91
N LEU A 3 -21.17 -2.15 -14.18
CA LEU A 3 -20.67 -2.10 -12.80
C LEU A 3 -19.14 -1.86 -12.78
N TYR A 4 -18.61 -1.08 -13.73
CA TYR A 4 -17.17 -1.10 -14.05
C TYR A 4 -16.58 0.29 -14.30
N ASP A 5 -16.93 1.26 -13.47
CA ASP A 5 -16.22 2.55 -13.50
C ASP A 5 -14.83 2.44 -12.83
N ASP A 6 -14.61 1.42 -11.99
CA ASP A 6 -13.29 1.07 -11.45
C ASP A 6 -13.15 -0.47 -11.31
N PRO A 7 -12.68 -1.16 -12.36
CA PRO A 7 -12.62 -2.63 -12.37
C PRO A 7 -11.66 -3.19 -11.32
N VAL A 8 -10.67 -2.41 -10.88
CA VAL A 8 -9.59 -2.88 -9.99
C VAL A 8 -10.08 -3.11 -8.56
N VAL A 9 -11.08 -2.34 -8.10
CA VAL A 9 -11.63 -2.44 -6.74
C VAL A 9 -12.20 -3.83 -6.47
N TYR A 10 -12.85 -4.45 -7.46
CA TYR A 10 -13.43 -5.79 -7.32
C TYR A 10 -12.39 -6.91 -7.31
N ASP A 11 -11.19 -6.65 -7.86
CA ASP A 11 -10.13 -7.65 -7.95
C ASP A 11 -9.27 -7.72 -6.68
N TRP A 12 -9.23 -6.67 -5.84
CA TRP A 12 -8.41 -6.64 -4.62
C TRP A 12 -8.70 -7.79 -3.66
N GLN A 13 -9.96 -8.16 -3.49
CA GLN A 13 -10.37 -9.29 -2.65
C GLN A 13 -9.86 -10.65 -3.17
N HIS A 14 -9.41 -10.72 -4.43
CA HIS A 14 -8.87 -11.91 -5.05
C HIS A 14 -7.33 -11.96 -5.01
N ILE A 15 -6.67 -10.89 -4.56
CA ILE A 15 -5.21 -10.86 -4.39
C ILE A 15 -4.85 -11.50 -3.04
N ALA A 16 -4.34 -12.74 -3.11
CA ALA A 16 -3.88 -13.51 -1.94
C ALA A 16 -2.36 -13.45 -1.70
N THR A 17 -1.60 -12.94 -2.69
CA THR A 17 -0.15 -12.77 -2.55
C THR A 17 0.18 -11.77 -1.44
N LYS A 18 1.30 -12.00 -0.73
CA LYS A 18 1.84 -11.05 0.24
C LYS A 18 2.05 -9.69 -0.43
N ALA A 19 1.37 -8.65 0.08
CA ALA A 19 1.33 -7.33 -0.53
C ALA A 19 1.73 -6.23 0.45
N LEU A 20 2.28 -5.15 -0.08
CA LEU A 20 2.59 -3.92 0.65
C LEU A 20 1.87 -2.75 -0.02
N VAL A 21 1.08 -2.02 0.76
CA VAL A 21 0.58 -0.69 0.40
C VAL A 21 1.56 0.32 0.98
N ILE A 22 2.10 1.22 0.14
CA ILE A 22 3.13 2.18 0.56
C ILE A 22 2.84 3.55 -0.06
N GLY A 23 2.85 4.61 0.75
CA GLY A 23 2.54 5.97 0.31
C GLY A 23 2.89 7.04 1.33
N GLY A 24 2.75 8.31 0.97
CA GLY A 24 2.86 9.45 1.89
C GLY A 24 1.48 9.84 2.43
N GLU A 25 1.40 10.25 3.70
CA GLU A 25 0.13 10.69 4.32
C GLU A 25 -0.42 11.99 3.73
N GLU A 26 0.47 12.84 3.20
CA GLU A 26 0.15 14.16 2.65
C GLU A 26 -0.01 14.13 1.11
N ASP A 27 -0.33 12.96 0.52
CA ASP A 27 -0.65 12.87 -0.91
C ASP A 27 -1.94 13.63 -1.22
N GLY A 28 -1.76 14.83 -1.76
CA GLY A 28 -2.85 15.74 -2.13
C GLY A 28 -3.45 15.53 -3.52
N LEU A 29 -3.19 14.41 -4.21
CA LEU A 29 -3.82 14.13 -5.51
C LEU A 29 -5.30 13.75 -5.40
N VAL A 30 -5.70 13.22 -4.25
CA VAL A 30 -7.08 12.83 -3.94
C VAL A 30 -7.42 13.25 -2.50
N ASP A 31 -8.71 13.49 -2.25
CA ASP A 31 -9.18 13.81 -0.90
C ASP A 31 -9.03 12.59 0.02
N ASP A 32 -8.52 12.80 1.24
CA ASP A 32 -8.35 11.78 2.28
C ASP A 32 -7.62 10.52 1.80
N PHE A 33 -6.48 10.72 1.14
CA PHE A 33 -5.62 9.63 0.67
C PHE A 33 -5.30 8.59 1.75
N PRO A 34 -5.00 8.94 3.02
CA PRO A 34 -4.78 7.95 4.07
C PRO A 34 -5.97 6.99 4.25
N ALA A 35 -7.22 7.48 4.24
CA ALA A 35 -8.38 6.61 4.33
C ALA A 35 -8.51 5.68 3.11
N LEU A 36 -8.22 6.19 1.90
CA LEU A 36 -8.25 5.39 0.68
C LEU A 36 -7.16 4.30 0.67
N ALA A 37 -5.93 4.63 1.08
CA ALA A 37 -4.85 3.66 1.18
C ALA A 37 -5.13 2.58 2.24
N ASN A 38 -5.70 2.96 3.38
CA ASN A 38 -6.17 2.00 4.39
C ASN A 38 -7.29 1.12 3.84
N ASN A 39 -8.23 1.66 3.06
CA ASN A 39 -9.26 0.86 2.42
C ASN A 39 -8.65 -0.18 1.48
N VAL A 40 -7.66 0.18 0.64
CA VAL A 40 -6.93 -0.80 -0.20
C VAL A 40 -6.32 -1.90 0.65
N ALA A 41 -5.56 -1.54 1.70
CA ALA A 41 -4.92 -2.51 2.57
C ALA A 41 -5.94 -3.46 3.22
N ASN A 42 -7.10 -2.95 3.63
CA ASN A 42 -8.18 -3.74 4.23
C ASN A 42 -8.90 -4.67 3.24
N GLN A 43 -8.92 -4.37 1.94
CA GLN A 43 -9.51 -5.24 0.91
C GLN A 43 -8.58 -6.39 0.51
N LEU A 44 -7.27 -6.19 0.64
CA LEU A 44 -6.27 -7.22 0.36
C LEU A 44 -6.24 -8.28 1.48
N GLN A 45 -6.15 -9.56 1.10
CA GLN A 45 -6.24 -10.68 2.06
C GLN A 45 -4.95 -10.89 2.87
N ASN A 46 -3.83 -10.35 2.39
CA ASN A 46 -2.51 -10.55 2.97
C ASN A 46 -1.63 -9.32 2.75
N SER A 47 -1.98 -8.21 3.39
CA SER A 47 -1.32 -6.91 3.22
C SER A 47 -0.61 -6.42 4.48
N ALA A 48 0.41 -5.59 4.26
CA ALA A 48 0.94 -4.63 5.21
C ALA A 48 0.78 -3.22 4.62
N ILE A 49 0.83 -2.20 5.47
CA ILE A 49 0.74 -0.80 5.04
C ILE A 49 1.85 0.03 5.69
N ILE A 50 2.44 0.93 4.91
CA ILE A 50 3.27 2.03 5.39
C ILE A 50 2.71 3.32 4.80
N LEU A 51 2.33 4.24 5.70
CA LEU A 51 2.07 5.62 5.34
C LEU A 51 3.13 6.50 6.02
N TYR A 52 3.87 7.26 5.23
CA TYR A 52 4.92 8.13 5.74
C TYR A 52 4.32 9.48 6.15
N PRO A 53 4.45 9.89 7.43
CA PRO A 53 3.99 11.21 7.87
C PRO A 53 4.83 12.31 7.21
N ASP A 54 4.20 13.46 6.96
CA ASP A 54 4.84 14.64 6.36
C ASP A 54 5.44 14.42 4.95
N VAL A 55 4.98 13.39 4.22
CA VAL A 55 5.44 13.05 2.86
C VAL A 55 4.28 13.10 1.87
N GLY A 56 4.53 13.69 0.70
CA GLY A 56 3.54 13.82 -0.36
C GLY A 56 3.43 12.61 -1.28
N HIS A 57 3.00 12.87 -2.52
CA HIS A 57 2.67 11.84 -3.52
C HIS A 57 3.85 10.93 -3.90
N ALA A 58 5.09 11.41 -3.78
CA ALA A 58 6.25 10.68 -4.30
C ALA A 58 7.30 10.37 -3.22
N PRO A 59 7.01 9.46 -2.26
CA PRO A 59 7.98 9.06 -1.24
C PRO A 59 9.32 8.58 -1.80
N GLN A 60 9.32 7.92 -2.96
CA GLN A 60 10.53 7.47 -3.65
C GLN A 60 11.43 8.62 -4.14
N ILE A 61 10.91 9.84 -4.23
CA ILE A 61 11.64 11.06 -4.59
C ILE A 61 11.96 11.89 -3.34
N GLU A 62 10.99 12.06 -2.44
CA GLU A 62 11.09 12.93 -1.27
C GLU A 62 11.99 12.33 -0.17
N ILE A 63 11.84 11.03 0.09
CA ILE A 63 12.56 10.29 1.15
C ILE A 63 13.16 8.97 0.61
N PRO A 64 14.00 9.03 -0.44
CA PRO A 64 14.44 7.85 -1.18
C PRO A 64 15.11 6.81 -0.27
N ASP A 65 15.95 7.22 0.67
CA ASP A 65 16.67 6.28 1.53
C ASP A 65 15.72 5.47 2.43
N LEU A 66 14.70 6.12 3.01
CA LEU A 66 13.72 5.45 3.87
C LEU A 66 12.79 4.57 3.03
N PHE A 67 12.28 5.09 1.91
CA PHE A 67 11.43 4.35 0.99
C PHE A 67 12.10 3.05 0.51
N HIS A 68 13.33 3.13 0.01
CA HIS A 68 14.06 1.95 -0.48
C HIS A 68 14.37 0.97 0.64
N LYS A 69 14.74 1.46 1.84
CA LYS A 69 15.00 0.60 2.99
C LYS A 69 13.77 -0.25 3.35
N ASP A 70 12.59 0.37 3.43
CA ASP A 70 11.37 -0.33 3.79
C ASP A 70 10.89 -1.27 2.68
N LEU A 71 10.95 -0.82 1.41
CA LEU A 71 10.62 -1.66 0.25
C LEU A 71 11.51 -2.90 0.19
N ILE A 72 12.83 -2.74 0.36
CA ILE A 72 13.77 -3.88 0.36
C ILE A 72 13.47 -4.79 1.56
N ARG A 73 13.23 -4.26 2.76
CA ARG A 73 12.88 -5.07 3.95
C ARG A 73 11.64 -5.92 3.69
N PHE A 74 10.66 -5.41 2.97
CA PHE A 74 9.48 -6.18 2.57
C PHE A 74 9.83 -7.28 1.56
N LEU A 75 10.50 -6.90 0.46
CA LEU A 75 10.84 -7.81 -0.64
C LEU A 75 11.78 -8.95 -0.22
N THR A 76 12.62 -8.74 0.79
CA THR A 76 13.53 -9.77 1.33
C THR A 76 12.94 -10.55 2.50
N SER A 77 11.72 -10.25 2.95
CA SER A 77 11.04 -11.01 4.01
C SER A 77 10.60 -12.39 3.51
N ASP A 78 10.33 -13.34 4.42
CA ASP A 78 9.84 -14.66 4.01
C ASP A 78 8.48 -14.51 3.28
N PRO A 79 8.37 -14.96 2.01
CA PRO A 79 7.12 -14.88 1.26
C PRO A 79 6.00 -15.76 1.82
N ASN A 80 6.33 -16.77 2.64
CA ASN A 80 5.36 -17.66 3.27
C ASN A 80 4.86 -17.13 4.61
N GLU A 81 5.53 -16.12 5.19
CA GLU A 81 5.01 -15.44 6.37
C GLU A 81 3.93 -14.42 5.98
N PRO A 82 2.78 -14.38 6.71
CA PRO A 82 1.75 -13.39 6.47
C PRO A 82 2.29 -11.96 6.55
N ALA A 83 1.81 -11.06 5.70
CA ALA A 83 2.17 -9.64 5.74
C ALA A 83 1.86 -8.99 7.10
N SER A 84 0.86 -9.49 7.83
CA SER A 84 0.55 -9.02 9.19
C SER A 84 1.64 -9.30 10.24
N SER A 85 2.60 -10.20 9.97
CA SER A 85 3.78 -10.38 10.82
C SER A 85 4.90 -9.37 10.52
N TRP A 86 4.84 -8.69 9.38
CA TRP A 86 5.83 -7.73 8.95
C TRP A 86 5.61 -6.39 9.67
N LYS A 87 6.60 -5.96 10.46
CA LYS A 87 6.62 -4.69 11.20
C LYS A 87 7.84 -3.86 10.84
#